data_AF-A0A0R2N4A5-F1
#
_entry.id   AF-A0A0R2N4A5-F1
#
_cell.length_a   1.000
_cell.length_b   1.000
_cell.length_c   1.000
_cell.angle_alpha   90.00
_cell.angle_beta   90.00
_cell.angle_gamma   90.00
#
_symmetry.space_group_name_H-M   'P 1'
#
loop_
_entity.id
_entity.type
_entity.pdbx_description
1 polymer ?
#
loop_
_entity_poly.entity_id
_entity_poly.type
_entity_poly.pdbx_seq_one_letter_code
_entity_poly.pdbx_strand_id
1 'polypeptide(L)'
;MLKRILIGLATLLGIVIISVSVIYHNFESHGYYYATHMPHKKGFYPVIRLISYKSLPNEVNTIYPSLINMSIREHNEDALGGGGGGIEKYNLFKKGDKWFIAGGGIAYQPDKNGQEMVTADSDYKGYISDIEDYNGKKINYSPKIDGVLDDITQRVKKVVKKPKVNLQWLYNKIYS
;
A
#
# COMPACT_ATOMS: atom_id res chain seq x y z
N MET A 1 -28.08 35.80 23.42
CA MET A 1 -26.76 35.20 23.70
C MET A 1 -26.65 33.80 23.10
N LEU A 2 -27.55 32.86 23.45
CA LEU A 2 -27.55 31.46 22.96
C LEU A 2 -27.51 31.32 21.42
N LYS A 3 -28.33 32.07 20.68
CA LYS A 3 -28.33 32.04 19.20
C LYS A 3 -26.95 32.37 18.60
N ARG A 4 -26.22 33.34 19.16
CA ARG A 4 -24.87 33.71 18.67
C ARG A 4 -23.84 32.62 18.99
N ILE A 5 -23.95 31.99 20.16
CA ILE A 5 -23.11 30.85 20.54
C ILE A 5 -23.36 29.67 19.59
N LEU A 6 -24.62 29.34 19.31
CA LEU A 6 -24.98 28.26 18.37
C LEU A 6 -24.46 28.52 16.96
N ILE A 7 -24.57 29.76 16.45
CA ILE A 7 -24.02 30.13 15.14
C ILE A 7 -22.49 29.98 15.13
N GLY A 8 -21.82 30.44 16.19
CA GLY A 8 -20.36 30.28 16.32
C GLY A 8 -19.93 28.82 16.32
N LEU A 9 -20.61 27.96 17.09
CA LEU A 9 -20.35 26.52 17.14
C LEU A 9 -20.60 25.84 15.78
N ALA A 10 -21.73 26.16 15.13
CA ALA A 10 -22.04 25.61 13.81
C ALA A 10 -21.00 26.02 12.76
N THR A 11 -20.50 27.25 12.83
CA THR A 11 -19.45 27.76 11.93
C THR A 11 -18.14 27.02 12.16
N LEU A 12 -17.71 26.85 13.41
CA LEU A 12 -16.51 26.10 13.76
C LEU A 12 -16.61 24.64 13.30
N LEU A 13 -17.76 24.00 13.54
CA LEU A 13 -18.02 22.63 13.09
C LEU A 13 -17.92 22.53 11.56
N GLY A 14 -18.50 23.48 10.83
CA GLY A 14 -18.42 23.54 9.38
C GLY A 14 -16.98 23.64 8.88
N ILE A 15 -16.16 24.50 9.47
CA ILE A 15 -14.74 24.65 9.12
C ILE A 15 -13.98 23.35 9.36
N VAL A 16 -14.22 22.68 10.50
CA VAL A 16 -13.57 21.40 10.82
C VAL A 16 -13.94 20.33 9.80
N ILE A 17 -15.23 20.17 9.47
CA ILE A 17 -15.69 19.17 8.51
C ILE A 17 -15.07 19.42 7.13
N ILE A 18 -15.08 20.67 6.66
CA ILE A 18 -14.47 21.04 5.38
C ILE A 18 -12.97 20.72 5.40
N SER A 19 -12.27 21.08 6.49
CA SER A 19 -10.82 20.84 6.61
C SER A 19 -10.50 19.34 6.56
N VAL A 20 -11.24 18.51 7.32
CA VAL A 20 -11.07 17.05 7.32
C VAL A 20 -11.36 16.47 5.93
N SER A 21 -12.41 16.93 5.27
CA SER A 21 -12.77 16.48 3.92
C SER A 21 -11.67 16.81 2.89
N VAL A 22 -11.12 18.02 2.94
CA VAL A 22 -10.01 18.44 2.06
C VAL A 22 -8.75 17.62 2.32
N ILE A 23 -8.42 17.36 3.59
CA ILE A 23 -7.27 16.51 3.97
C ILE A 23 -7.48 15.09 3.45
N TYR A 24 -8.65 14.51 3.69
CA TYR A 24 -9.01 13.16 3.24
C TYR A 24 -8.89 13.04 1.72
N HIS A 25 -9.50 13.96 0.97
CA HIS A 25 -9.44 13.92 -0.50
C HIS A 25 -8.01 14.11 -1.03
N ASN A 26 -7.19 14.92 -0.35
CA ASN A 26 -5.79 15.11 -0.70
C ASN A 26 -4.97 13.82 -0.49
N PHE A 27 -5.15 13.15 0.66
CA PHE A 27 -4.52 11.85 0.96
C PHE A 27 -5.00 10.75 0.03
N GLU A 28 -6.29 10.67 -0.27
CA GLU A 28 -6.82 9.71 -1.23
C GLU A 28 -6.19 9.94 -2.62
N SER A 29 -6.16 11.18 -3.09
CA SER A 29 -5.66 11.48 -4.45
C SER A 29 -4.15 11.34 -4.59
N HIS A 30 -3.38 11.57 -3.52
CA HIS A 30 -1.92 11.65 -3.55
C HIS A 30 -1.24 10.68 -2.58
N GLY A 31 -1.94 9.64 -2.11
CA GLY A 31 -1.43 8.69 -1.12
C GLY A 31 -0.09 8.08 -1.52
N TYR A 32 0.06 7.66 -2.79
CA TYR A 32 1.32 7.12 -3.29
C TYR A 32 2.46 8.14 -3.32
N TYR A 33 2.17 9.43 -3.58
CA TYR A 33 3.17 10.49 -3.43
C TYR A 33 3.63 10.55 -1.99
N TYR A 34 2.70 10.62 -1.03
CA TYR A 34 3.07 10.72 0.38
C TYR A 34 3.86 9.51 0.85
N ALA A 35 3.39 8.29 0.56
CA ALA A 35 4.05 7.04 0.95
C ALA A 35 5.50 6.95 0.44
N THR A 36 5.75 7.31 -0.82
CA THR A 36 7.09 7.23 -1.45
C THR A 36 8.05 8.37 -1.06
N HIS A 37 7.54 9.40 -0.39
CA HIS A 37 8.31 10.57 0.09
C HIS A 37 8.48 10.58 1.61
N MET A 38 8.06 9.52 2.31
CA MET A 38 8.39 9.28 3.71
C MET A 38 9.86 8.85 3.85
N PRO A 39 10.45 8.96 5.04
CA PRO A 39 11.75 8.35 5.32
C PRO A 39 11.69 6.84 5.10
N HIS A 40 12.46 6.32 4.13
CA HIS A 40 12.61 4.88 3.91
C HIS A 40 13.66 4.32 4.85
N LYS A 41 13.21 3.77 5.98
CA LYS A 41 14.03 2.91 6.84
C LYS A 41 14.03 1.49 6.27
N LYS A 42 15.09 0.72 6.54
CA LYS A 42 15.13 -0.70 6.14
C LYS A 42 13.93 -1.45 6.72
N GLY A 43 13.26 -2.26 5.89
CA GLY A 43 12.06 -3.00 6.29
C GLY A 43 10.78 -2.15 6.36
N PHE A 44 10.83 -0.87 5.98
CA PHE A 44 9.68 0.04 5.99
C PHE A 44 9.26 0.45 4.58
N TYR A 45 8.16 -0.14 4.11
CA TYR A 45 7.63 -0.02 2.76
C TYR A 45 6.17 0.48 2.77
N PRO A 46 5.93 1.77 3.04
CA PRO A 46 4.58 2.35 3.16
C PRO A 46 3.75 2.27 1.88
N VAL A 47 4.35 1.98 0.73
CA VAL A 47 3.65 1.74 -0.53
C VAL A 47 2.82 0.45 -0.47
N ILE A 48 3.28 -0.57 0.26
CA ILE A 48 2.59 -1.88 0.38
C ILE A 48 1.20 -1.73 0.99
N ARG A 49 1.03 -0.78 1.91
CA ARG A 49 -0.27 -0.48 2.48
C ARG A 49 -1.29 -0.07 1.42
N LEU A 50 -0.85 0.74 0.44
CA LEU A 50 -1.74 1.32 -0.57
C LEU A 50 -2.12 0.33 -1.66
N ILE A 51 -1.21 -0.59 -2.03
CA ILE A 51 -1.44 -1.50 -3.15
C ILE A 51 -2.61 -2.46 -2.93
N SER A 52 -3.10 -2.70 -1.70
CA SER A 52 -4.26 -3.56 -1.44
C SER A 52 -5.62 -2.89 -1.59
N TYR A 53 -5.67 -1.56 -1.68
CA TYR A 53 -6.95 -0.85 -1.82
C TYR A 53 -6.91 0.30 -2.83
N LYS A 54 -5.74 0.58 -3.42
CA LYS A 54 -5.56 1.65 -4.42
C LYS A 54 -4.85 1.12 -5.65
N SER A 55 -5.44 1.38 -6.81
CA SER A 55 -4.85 1.02 -8.11
C SER A 55 -3.44 1.60 -8.27
N LEU A 56 -2.50 0.78 -8.71
CA LEU A 56 -1.18 1.24 -9.09
C LEU A 56 -1.26 2.23 -10.25
N PRO A 57 -0.32 3.20 -10.33
CA PRO A 57 -0.15 4.00 -11.53
C PRO A 57 0.04 3.10 -12.76
N ASN A 58 -0.55 3.49 -13.89
CA ASN A 58 -0.59 2.65 -15.09
C ASN A 58 0.81 2.18 -15.53
N GLU A 59 1.80 3.07 -15.48
CA GLU A 59 3.18 2.79 -15.84
C GLU A 59 3.79 1.70 -14.94
N VAL A 60 3.47 1.70 -13.65
CA VAL A 60 3.93 0.68 -12.71
C VAL A 60 3.17 -0.62 -12.91
N ASN A 61 1.85 -0.53 -13.13
CA ASN A 61 0.97 -1.69 -13.32
C ASN A 61 1.34 -2.53 -14.56
N THR A 62 1.95 -1.94 -15.59
CA THR A 62 2.46 -2.71 -16.75
C THR A 62 3.59 -3.66 -16.38
N ILE A 63 4.35 -3.36 -15.33
CA ILE A 63 5.52 -4.12 -14.86
C ILE A 63 5.13 -5.03 -13.69
N TYR A 64 4.24 -4.52 -12.84
CA TYR A 64 3.71 -5.19 -11.67
C TYR A 64 2.18 -5.20 -11.75
N PRO A 65 1.59 -6.18 -12.45
CA PRO A 65 0.14 -6.28 -12.56
C PRO A 65 -0.51 -6.38 -11.18
N SER A 66 -1.39 -5.42 -10.88
CA SER A 66 -2.21 -5.40 -9.67
C SER A 66 -3.60 -5.96 -9.95
N LEU A 67 -4.09 -6.78 -9.04
CA LEU A 67 -5.44 -7.32 -9.04
C LEU A 67 -6.50 -6.22 -8.91
N ILE A 68 -6.21 -5.08 -8.26
CA ILE A 68 -7.12 -3.92 -8.22
C ILE A 68 -7.24 -3.28 -9.59
N ASN A 69 -6.12 -3.09 -10.28
CA ASN A 69 -6.17 -2.55 -11.64
C ASN A 69 -6.94 -3.49 -12.57
N MET A 70 -6.81 -4.82 -12.38
CA MET A 70 -7.58 -5.81 -13.12
C MET A 70 -9.07 -5.75 -12.80
N SER A 71 -9.45 -5.75 -11.51
CA SER A 71 -10.86 -5.73 -11.09
C SER A 71 -11.60 -4.48 -11.57
N ILE A 72 -10.94 -3.31 -11.51
CA ILE A 72 -11.48 -2.05 -12.05
C ILE A 72 -11.64 -2.13 -13.56
N ARG A 73 -10.63 -2.63 -14.29
CA ARG A 73 -10.65 -2.72 -15.76
C ARG A 73 -11.73 -3.67 -16.26
N GLU A 74 -11.94 -4.77 -15.57
CA GLU A 74 -12.83 -5.86 -15.99
C GLU A 74 -14.21 -5.78 -15.33
N HIS A 75 -14.45 -4.78 -14.49
CA HIS A 75 -15.66 -4.68 -13.65
C HIS A 75 -15.96 -5.98 -12.89
N ASN A 76 -14.89 -6.65 -12.44
CA ASN A 76 -14.95 -7.98 -11.87
C ASN A 76 -14.32 -8.00 -10.47
N GLU A 77 -15.16 -8.01 -9.45
CA GLU A 77 -14.71 -8.07 -8.06
C GLU A 77 -14.08 -9.42 -7.71
N ASP A 78 -14.41 -10.50 -8.42
CA ASP A 78 -13.78 -11.82 -8.24
C ASP A 78 -12.28 -11.77 -8.57
N ALA A 79 -11.85 -10.82 -9.41
CA ALA A 79 -10.44 -10.60 -9.73
C ALA A 79 -9.62 -10.11 -8.52
N LEU A 80 -10.27 -9.65 -7.44
CA LEU A 80 -9.59 -9.29 -6.19
C LEU A 80 -9.11 -10.52 -5.39
N GLY A 81 -9.65 -11.72 -5.67
CA GLY A 81 -9.29 -12.99 -5.06
C GLY A 81 -9.45 -13.05 -3.53
N GLY A 82 -9.21 -14.23 -2.94
CA GLY A 82 -9.27 -14.43 -1.47
C GLY A 82 -8.13 -13.79 -0.66
N GLY A 83 -7.19 -13.10 -1.32
CA GLY A 83 -6.05 -12.42 -0.70
C GLY A 83 -6.09 -10.89 -0.80
N GLY A 84 -7.08 -10.31 -1.50
CA GLY A 84 -7.31 -8.87 -1.61
C GLY A 84 -6.28 -8.12 -2.45
N GLY A 85 -6.71 -7.59 -3.61
CA GLY A 85 -6.18 -6.39 -4.27
C GLY A 85 -4.68 -6.24 -4.55
N GLY A 86 -3.84 -7.24 -4.33
CA GLY A 86 -2.38 -7.12 -4.36
C GLY A 86 -1.73 -7.12 -5.75
N ILE A 87 -0.40 -7.25 -5.75
CA ILE A 87 0.43 -7.52 -6.94
C ILE A 87 0.77 -9.01 -6.96
N GLU A 88 0.63 -9.64 -8.12
CA GLU A 88 1.12 -11.01 -8.36
C GLU A 88 2.36 -11.00 -9.25
N LYS A 89 3.42 -11.69 -8.81
CA LYS A 89 4.66 -11.83 -9.58
C LYS A 89 5.12 -13.28 -9.60
N TYR A 90 5.48 -13.77 -10.79
CA TYR A 90 5.97 -15.13 -10.99
C TYR A 90 7.44 -15.14 -11.37
N ASN A 91 8.11 -16.26 -11.09
CA ASN A 91 9.50 -16.55 -11.48
C ASN A 91 10.52 -15.54 -10.92
N LEU A 92 10.37 -15.13 -9.67
CA LEU A 92 11.26 -14.14 -9.04
C LEU A 92 12.59 -14.76 -8.56
N PHE A 93 12.52 -15.92 -7.90
CA PHE A 93 13.69 -16.66 -7.41
C PHE A 93 13.98 -17.90 -8.23
N LYS A 94 12.93 -18.63 -8.63
CA LYS A 94 13.02 -19.83 -9.46
C LYS A 94 11.80 -19.98 -10.34
N LYS A 95 11.97 -20.70 -11.46
CA LYS A 95 10.87 -20.97 -12.39
C LYS A 95 9.73 -21.69 -11.65
N GLY A 96 8.52 -21.15 -11.77
CA GLY A 96 7.32 -21.70 -11.15
C GLY A 96 6.99 -21.15 -9.77
N ASP A 97 7.82 -20.29 -9.18
CA ASP A 97 7.43 -19.62 -7.95
C ASP A 97 6.39 -18.51 -8.19
N LYS A 98 5.68 -18.16 -7.13
CA LYS A 98 4.69 -17.06 -7.09
C LYS A 98 4.91 -16.21 -5.85
N TRP A 99 4.81 -14.90 -6.04
CA TRP A 99 4.79 -13.90 -4.99
C TRP A 99 3.48 -13.13 -5.05
N PHE A 100 2.93 -12.87 -3.86
CA PHE A 100 1.77 -12.03 -3.67
C PHE A 100 2.13 -10.92 -2.69
N ILE A 101 1.96 -9.66 -3.08
CA ILE A 101 2.28 -8.49 -2.26
C ILE A 101 0.98 -7.70 -2.07
N ALA A 102 0.53 -7.53 -0.83
CA ALA A 102 -0.66 -6.76 -0.49
C ALA A 102 -0.46 -6.04 0.86
N GLY A 103 -1.40 -5.19 1.26
CA GLY A 103 -1.34 -4.43 2.51
C GLY A 103 -1.32 -5.28 3.79
N GLY A 104 -1.70 -6.56 3.72
CA GLY A 104 -1.54 -7.50 4.83
C GLY A 104 -0.12 -8.07 4.95
N GLY A 105 0.70 -7.94 3.92
CA GLY A 105 2.03 -8.53 3.89
C GLY A 105 2.41 -9.11 2.53
N ILE A 106 3.38 -10.02 2.58
CA ILE A 106 3.98 -10.64 1.42
C ILE A 106 3.87 -12.14 1.60
N ALA A 107 3.31 -12.83 0.61
CA ALA A 107 3.31 -14.29 0.56
C ALA A 107 4.20 -14.76 -0.58
N TYR A 108 5.04 -15.75 -0.29
CA TYR A 108 5.86 -16.47 -1.24
C TYR A 108 5.43 -17.92 -1.31
N GLN A 109 5.24 -18.39 -2.53
CA GLN A 109 4.90 -19.76 -2.85
C GLN A 109 6.04 -20.34 -3.73
N PRO A 110 6.90 -21.22 -3.18
CA PRO A 110 8.02 -21.80 -3.90
C PRO A 110 7.59 -22.83 -4.96
N ASP A 111 6.39 -23.39 -4.90
CA ASP A 111 5.85 -24.25 -5.94
C ASP A 111 4.45 -23.80 -6.37
N LYS A 112 4.01 -24.15 -7.58
CA LYS A 112 2.66 -23.81 -8.04
C LYS A 112 1.55 -24.58 -7.30
N ASN A 113 1.91 -25.61 -6.53
CA ASN A 113 0.98 -26.56 -5.93
C ASN A 113 0.53 -26.13 -4.53
N GLY A 114 1.17 -25.13 -3.93
CA GLY A 114 0.64 -24.35 -2.80
C GLY A 114 0.80 -24.99 -1.44
N GLN A 115 1.59 -26.07 -1.35
CA GLN A 115 1.78 -26.78 -0.08
C GLN A 115 2.77 -26.08 0.86
N GLU A 116 3.68 -25.29 0.31
CA GLU A 116 4.56 -24.41 1.07
C GLU A 116 4.20 -22.96 0.75
N MET A 117 3.90 -22.16 1.77
CA MET A 117 3.85 -20.70 1.69
C MET A 117 4.65 -20.14 2.83
N VAL A 118 5.21 -18.98 2.55
CA VAL A 118 6.11 -18.27 3.41
C VAL A 118 5.59 -16.84 3.46
N THR A 119 5.19 -16.36 4.63
CA THR A 119 4.50 -15.08 4.79
C THR A 119 5.33 -14.11 5.61
N ALA A 120 5.30 -12.84 5.23
CA ALA A 120 5.84 -11.74 5.99
C ALA A 120 4.70 -10.76 6.24
N ASP A 121 4.35 -10.53 7.49
CA ASP A 121 3.25 -9.61 7.81
C ASP A 121 3.71 -8.17 7.62
N SER A 122 2.82 -7.33 7.11
CA SER A 122 2.97 -5.89 7.17
C SER A 122 2.15 -5.36 8.33
N ASP A 123 2.75 -4.54 9.19
CA ASP A 123 1.93 -3.70 10.06
C ASP A 123 1.16 -2.65 9.24
N TYR A 124 0.22 -1.95 9.88
CA TYR A 124 -0.60 -0.94 9.22
C TYR A 124 0.20 0.27 8.68
N LYS A 125 1.46 0.43 9.10
CA LYS A 125 2.36 1.49 8.65
C LYS A 125 3.20 1.07 7.45
N GLY A 126 3.38 -0.23 7.23
CA GLY A 126 4.21 -0.79 6.16
C GLY A 126 5.54 -1.40 6.65
N TYR A 127 5.70 -1.65 7.95
CA TYR A 127 6.85 -2.43 8.44
C TYR A 127 6.62 -3.91 8.15
N ILE A 128 7.59 -4.53 7.49
CA ILE A 128 7.57 -5.96 7.20
C ILE A 128 8.25 -6.73 8.32
N SER A 129 7.54 -7.69 8.91
CA SER A 129 8.06 -8.57 9.96
C SER A 129 8.99 -9.64 9.40
N ASP A 130 9.64 -10.39 10.31
CA ASP A 130 10.39 -11.58 9.93
C ASP A 130 9.46 -12.55 9.19
N ILE A 131 10.01 -13.20 8.17
CA ILE A 131 9.29 -14.14 7.34
C ILE A 131 9.08 -15.45 8.12
N GLU A 132 7.88 -16.03 8.11
CA GLU A 132 7.60 -17.32 8.73
C GLU A 132 7.15 -18.34 7.67
N ASP A 133 7.54 -19.61 7.82
CA ASP A 133 6.92 -20.72 7.08
C ASP A 133 5.56 -21.11 7.69
N TYR A 134 4.83 -22.00 7.02
CA TYR A 134 3.56 -22.53 7.51
C TYR A 134 3.62 -23.19 8.91
N ASN A 135 4.80 -23.55 9.41
CA ASN A 135 5.00 -24.14 10.73
C ASN A 135 5.42 -23.09 11.79
N GLY A 136 5.39 -21.80 11.45
CA GLY A 136 5.81 -20.70 12.33
C GLY A 136 7.33 -20.61 12.50
N LYS A 137 8.11 -21.28 11.64
CA LYS A 137 9.57 -21.18 11.68
C LYS A 137 9.98 -19.90 10.96
N LYS A 138 10.72 -19.05 11.68
CA LYS A 138 11.37 -17.88 11.07
C LYS A 138 12.32 -18.29 9.95
N ILE A 139 12.08 -17.76 8.77
CA ILE A 139 12.93 -17.81 7.59
C ILE A 139 13.64 -16.46 7.47
N ASN A 140 14.93 -16.50 7.10
CA ASN A 140 15.66 -15.27 6.83
C ASN A 140 15.01 -14.49 5.68
N TYR A 141 14.64 -13.26 5.99
CA TYR A 141 14.15 -12.29 5.03
C TYR A 141 15.13 -12.14 3.86
N SER A 142 14.66 -12.30 2.62
CA SER A 142 15.53 -12.30 1.45
C SER A 142 15.82 -10.88 0.93
N PRO A 143 17.09 -10.50 0.69
CA PRO A 143 17.44 -9.22 0.07
C PRO A 143 16.81 -8.98 -1.32
N LYS A 144 16.41 -10.05 -2.00
CA LYS A 144 15.71 -9.96 -3.29
C LYS A 144 14.29 -9.40 -3.13
N ILE A 145 13.64 -9.63 -1.99
CA ILE A 145 12.32 -9.04 -1.68
C ILE A 145 12.46 -7.54 -1.48
N ASP A 146 13.44 -7.12 -0.67
CA ASP A 146 13.79 -5.70 -0.53
C ASP A 146 13.97 -5.06 -1.91
N GLY A 147 14.72 -5.70 -2.80
CA GLY A 147 14.92 -5.21 -4.17
C GLY A 147 13.63 -5.04 -4.97
N VAL A 148 12.64 -5.92 -4.83
CA VAL A 148 11.34 -5.78 -5.50
C VAL A 148 10.51 -4.66 -4.89
N LEU A 149 10.46 -4.57 -3.56
CA LEU A 149 9.71 -3.53 -2.86
C LEU A 149 10.31 -2.15 -3.09
N ASP A 150 11.63 -2.05 -3.11
CA ASP A 150 12.38 -0.86 -3.49
C ASP A 150 12.09 -0.49 -4.95
N ASP A 151 12.14 -1.44 -5.89
CA ASP A 151 11.87 -1.15 -7.30
C ASP A 151 10.42 -0.65 -7.50
N ILE A 152 9.42 -1.29 -6.89
CA ILE A 152 8.03 -0.81 -6.90
C ILE A 152 7.96 0.61 -6.33
N THR A 153 8.55 0.83 -5.16
CA THR A 153 8.54 2.13 -4.47
C THR A 153 9.18 3.22 -5.33
N GLN A 154 10.35 2.95 -5.92
CA GLN A 154 11.06 3.91 -6.78
C GLN A 154 10.30 4.19 -8.07
N ARG A 155 9.68 3.18 -8.69
CA ARG A 155 8.85 3.38 -9.89
C ARG A 155 7.63 4.23 -9.60
N VAL A 156 6.90 3.91 -8.53
CA VAL A 156 5.77 4.71 -8.07
C VAL A 156 6.22 6.15 -7.81
N LYS A 157 7.33 6.34 -7.08
CA LYS A 157 7.88 7.66 -6.75
C LYS A 157 8.16 8.52 -7.99
N LYS A 158 8.65 7.90 -9.07
CA LYS A 158 8.99 8.58 -10.33
C LYS A 158 7.77 9.06 -11.11
N VAL A 159 6.63 8.39 -11.00
CA VAL A 159 5.45 8.67 -11.84
C VAL A 159 4.35 9.44 -11.11
N VAL A 160 4.35 9.41 -9.77
CA VAL A 160 3.34 10.12 -8.97
C VAL A 160 3.53 11.64 -9.02
N LYS A 161 2.42 12.36 -9.20
CA LYS A 161 2.43 13.82 -9.23
C LYS A 161 2.44 14.39 -7.81
N LYS A 162 3.17 15.50 -7.65
CA LYS A 162 3.18 16.26 -6.41
C LYS A 162 1.81 16.90 -6.16
N PRO A 163 1.25 16.81 -4.93
CA PRO A 163 0.02 17.48 -4.56
C PRO A 163 0.17 19.01 -4.60
N LYS A 164 -0.90 19.71 -4.97
CA LYS A 164 -0.95 21.19 -4.95
C LYS A 164 -0.69 21.74 -3.54
N VAL A 165 -1.33 21.12 -2.54
CA VAL A 165 -1.09 21.39 -1.12
C VAL A 165 -0.37 20.18 -0.55
N ASN A 166 0.91 20.35 -0.22
CA ASN A 166 1.73 19.27 0.31
C ASN A 166 1.52 19.10 1.81
N LEU A 167 0.87 18.01 2.20
CA LEU A 167 0.56 17.63 3.58
C LEU A 167 1.50 16.52 4.11
N GLN A 168 2.72 16.41 3.58
CA GLN A 168 3.68 15.35 3.96
C GLN A 168 3.93 15.31 5.48
N TRP A 169 4.01 16.47 6.13
CA TRP A 169 4.22 16.55 7.57
C TRP A 169 3.09 15.86 8.36
N LEU A 170 1.84 16.01 7.91
CA LEU A 170 0.67 15.42 8.56
C LEU A 170 0.61 13.93 8.26
N TYR A 171 0.89 13.55 7.01
CA TYR A 171 0.95 12.15 6.60
C TYR A 171 2.01 11.38 7.41
N ASN A 172 3.21 11.94 7.55
CA ASN A 172 4.28 11.37 8.38
C ASN A 172 3.85 11.23 9.84
N LYS A 173 3.17 12.23 10.40
CA LYS A 173 2.70 12.16 11.80
C LYS A 173 1.71 11.01 12.04
N ILE A 174 0.92 10.64 11.04
CA ILE A 174 -0.10 9.59 11.16
C ILE A 174 0.52 8.20 10.86
N TYR A 175 1.45 8.12 9.91
CA TYR A 175 1.89 6.85 9.33
C TYR A 175 3.38 6.50 9.51
N SER A 176 4.22 7.39 10.04
CA SER A 176 5.64 7.10 10.35
C SER A 176 5.86 6.47 11.73
#